data_AF-A0A1I1PY10-F1
#
_entry.id   AF-A0A1I1PY10-F1
#
_cell.length_a   1.000
_cell.length_b   1.000
_cell.length_c   1.000
_cell.angle_alpha   90.00
_cell.angle_beta   90.00
_cell.angle_gamma   90.00
#
_symmetry.space_group_name_H-M   'P 1'
#
loop_
_entity.id
_entity.type
_entity.pdbx_description
1 polymer ?
#
loop_
_entity_poly.entity_id
_entity_poly.type
_entity_poly.pdbx_seq_one_letter_code
_entity_poly.pdbx_strand_id
1 'polypeptide(L)' 'MADRKDDTKSSAPTKRDRIIRTVATSTAIETGESTRKIEERLRSRKGRFKDLTLA' A
#
# COMPACT_ATOMS: atom_id res chain seq x y z
N MET A 1 31.16 -12.84 -22.01
CA MET A 1 30.09 -12.08 -22.70
C MET A 1 28.83 -12.20 -21.86
N ALA A 2 28.43 -11.08 -21.27
CA ALA A 2 27.17 -10.74 -20.59
C ALA A 2 26.45 -11.82 -19.75
N ASP A 3 26.68 -11.71 -18.43
CA ASP A 3 25.65 -11.72 -17.39
C ASP A 3 24.41 -10.88 -17.78
N ARG A 4 23.21 -11.42 -17.54
CA ARG A 4 22.06 -10.73 -16.92
C ARG A 4 20.86 -11.67 -16.85
N LYS A 5 20.67 -12.28 -15.68
CA LYS A 5 19.42 -12.95 -15.31
C LYS A 5 18.58 -11.93 -14.56
N ASP A 6 17.69 -11.23 -15.28
CA ASP A 6 16.73 -10.30 -14.67
C ASP A 6 15.60 -11.10 -14.01
N ASP A 7 15.83 -11.51 -12.76
CA ASP A 7 14.81 -12.07 -11.87
C ASP A 7 13.84 -10.96 -11.40
N THR A 8 13.05 -10.40 -12.30
CA THR A 8 11.96 -9.47 -11.94
C THR A 8 10.79 -10.28 -11.38
N LYS A 9 10.89 -10.70 -10.11
CA LYS A 9 9.76 -11.25 -9.35
C LYS A 9 8.63 -10.20 -9.34
N SER A 10 7.67 -10.35 -10.25
CA SER A 10 6.37 -9.70 -10.17
C SER A 10 5.60 -10.32 -9.00
N SER A 11 5.98 -9.92 -7.78
CA SER A 11 5.26 -10.29 -6.57
C SER A 11 3.85 -9.74 -6.71
N ALA A 12 2.88 -10.62 -7.00
CA ALA A 12 1.47 -10.27 -7.02
C ALA A 12 1.14 -9.46 -5.76
N PRO A 13 0.39 -8.35 -5.86
CA PRO A 13 0.10 -7.51 -4.71
C PRO A 13 -0.57 -8.35 -3.64
N THR A 14 -0.05 -8.29 -2.43
CA THR A 14 -0.60 -9.03 -1.30
C THR A 14 -2.07 -8.65 -1.09
N LYS A 15 -2.86 -9.51 -0.46
CA LYS A 15 -4.26 -9.18 -0.12
C LYS A 15 -4.36 -7.86 0.64
N ARG A 16 -3.41 -7.63 1.55
CA ARG A 16 -3.28 -6.39 2.33
C ARG A 16 -2.99 -5.16 1.48
N ASP A 17 -2.11 -5.27 0.48
CA ASP A 17 -1.83 -4.17 -0.45
C ASP A 17 -3.05 -3.74 -1.26
N ARG A 18 -3.90 -4.69 -1.65
CA ARG A 18 -5.15 -4.37 -2.35
C ARG A 18 -6.09 -3.58 -1.46
N ILE A 19 -6.24 -4.01 -0.20
CA ILE A 19 -7.13 -3.36 0.76
C ILE A 19 -6.62 -1.96 1.11
N ILE A 20 -5.31 -1.80 1.31
CA ILE A 20 -4.67 -0.48 1.50
C ILE A 20 -4.98 0.44 0.32
N ARG A 21 -4.82 -0.03 -0.93
CA ARG A 21 -5.12 0.77 -2.12
C ARG A 21 -6.59 1.15 -2.20
N THR A 22 -7.51 0.21 -2.01
CA THR A 22 -8.95 0.48 -2.06
C THR A 22 -9.36 1.53 -1.03
N VAL A 23 -8.89 1.39 0.21
CA VAL A 23 -9.17 2.36 1.29
C VAL A 23 -8.50 3.70 1.01
N ALA A 24 -7.27 3.70 0.50
CA ALA A 24 -6.59 4.95 0.15
C ALA A 24 -7.31 5.69 -0.98
N THR A 25 -7.84 4.97 -1.98
CA THR A 25 -8.58 5.59 -3.08
C THR A 25 -9.89 6.22 -2.62
N SER A 26 -10.69 5.53 -1.81
CA SER A 26 -11.94 6.10 -1.30
C SER A 26 -11.68 7.28 -0.37
N THR A 27 -10.67 7.17 0.49
CA THR A 27 -10.27 8.24 1.40
C THR A 27 -9.76 9.46 0.62
N ALA A 28 -8.95 9.26 -0.41
CA ALA A 28 -8.43 10.37 -1.22
C ALA A 28 -9.54 11.15 -1.94
N ILE A 29 -10.57 10.45 -2.43
CA ILE A 29 -11.73 11.08 -3.05
C ILE A 29 -12.49 11.94 -2.03
N GLU A 30 -12.69 11.42 -0.83
CA GLU A 30 -13.45 12.11 0.23
C GLU A 30 -12.66 13.28 0.85
N THR A 31 -11.35 13.12 1.06
CA THR A 31 -10.54 14.11 1.79
C THR A 31 -9.76 15.06 0.89
N GLY A 32 -9.69 14.79 -0.42
CA GLY A 32 -8.85 15.54 -1.36
C GLY A 32 -7.34 15.36 -1.13
N GLU A 33 -6.92 14.46 -0.22
CA GLU A 33 -5.51 14.15 -0.01
C GLU A 33 -4.97 13.21 -1.10
N SER A 34 -3.65 13.22 -1.30
CA SER A 34 -3.04 12.30 -2.26
C SER A 34 -3.13 10.85 -1.78
N THR A 35 -3.54 9.97 -2.69
CA THR A 35 -3.61 8.51 -2.46
C THR A 35 -2.30 7.96 -1.90
N ARG A 36 -1.17 8.38 -2.47
CA ARG A 36 0.18 7.98 -2.03
C ARG A 36 0.44 8.29 -0.55
N LYS A 37 0.08 9.48 -0.08
CA LYS A 37 0.28 9.89 1.31
C LYS A 37 -0.57 9.05 2.27
N ILE A 38 -1.79 8.71 1.87
CA ILE A 38 -2.70 7.85 2.65
C ILE A 38 -2.16 6.41 2.69
N GLU A 39 -1.68 5.88 1.56
CA GLU A 39 -1.05 4.55 1.52
C GLU A 39 0.17 4.46 2.44
N GLU A 40 1.08 5.43 2.38
CA GLU A 40 2.25 5.49 3.25
C GLU A 40 1.85 5.52 4.73
N ARG A 41 0.81 6.29 5.07
CA ARG A 41 0.28 6.35 6.44
C ARG A 41 -0.30 5.01 6.89
N LEU A 42 -1.10 4.34 6.04
CA LEU A 42 -1.69 3.03 6.34
C LEU A 42 -0.62 1.93 6.47
N ARG A 43 0.44 2.00 5.67
CA ARG A 43 1.59 1.08 5.74
C ARG A 43 2.43 1.30 6.99
N SER A 44 2.61 2.54 7.41
CA SER A 44 3.46 2.90 8.56
C SER A 44 2.96 2.32 9.89
N ARG A 45 1.67 1.92 9.98
CA ARG A 45 0.98 1.51 11.22
C ARG A 45 1.14 2.52 12.38
N LYS A 46 1.59 3.75 12.10
CA LYS A 46 1.81 4.81 13.08
C LYS A 46 0.49 5.55 13.28
N GLY A 47 -0.46 4.85 13.90
CA GLY A 47 -1.80 5.35 14.21
C GLY A 47 -2.07 5.36 15.70
N ARG A 48 -3.13 6.06 16.09
CA ARG A 48 -3.66 6.01 17.48
C ARG A 48 -4.15 4.61 17.84
N PHE A 49 -4.48 3.78 16.85
CA PHE A 49 -4.98 2.42 17.01
C PHE A 49 -4.02 1.42 16.38
N LYS A 50 -3.01 1.01 17.16
CA LYS A 50 -1.97 0.07 16.69
C LYS A 50 -2.48 -1.38 16.60
N ASP A 51 -3.49 -1.70 17.40
CA ASP A 51 -4.07 -3.04 17.51
C ASP A 51 -5.14 -3.30 16.44
N LEU A 52 -5.65 -2.25 15.78
CA LEU A 52 -6.54 -2.39 14.65
C LEU A 52 -5.74 -2.73 13.39
N THR A 53 -5.84 -3.98 12.95
CA THR A 53 -5.31 -4.39 11.66
C THR A 53 -6.33 -4.08 10.57
N LEU A 54 -5.87 -3.45 9.48
CA LEU A 54 -6.65 -3.42 8.25
C LEU A 54 -6.83 -4.89 7.80
N ALA A 55 -8.10 -5.32 7.73
CA ALA A 55 -8.54 -6.68 7.40
C ALA A 55 -7.94 -7.18 6.08
#